data_AF-A0A952W898-F1
#
_entry.id   AF-A0A952W898-F1
#
_cell.length_a   1.000
_cell.length_b   1.000
_cell.length_c   1.000
_cell.angle_alpha   90.00
_cell.angle_beta   90.00
_cell.angle_gamma   90.00
#
_symmetry.space_group_name_H-M   'P 1'
#
loop_
_entity.id
_entity.type
_entity.pdbx_description
1 polymer ?
#
loop_
_entity_poly.entity_id
_entity_poly.type
_entity_poly.pdbx_seq_one_letter_code
_entity_poly.pdbx_strand_id
1 'polypeptide(L)'
;MATMVMTERQRILLETTAARDKAEALLRGLLDAKARSEKHLAESGQTDPLKKVTGRSAMDNAIASTQRMIDSLNRALAQLKRNLTDEDFEILGR
;
A
#
# COMPACT_ATOMS: atom_id res chain seq x y z
N MET A 1 -9.23 35.48 8.00
CA MET A 1 -8.62 34.22 7.52
C MET A 1 -9.66 33.14 7.70
N ALA A 2 -10.28 32.66 6.61
CA ALA A 2 -11.28 31.60 6.70
C ALA A 2 -10.55 30.27 6.91
N THR A 3 -10.68 29.70 8.11
CA THR A 3 -10.26 28.32 8.37
C THR A 3 -11.15 27.42 7.51
N MET A 4 -10.62 26.89 6.39
CA MET A 4 -11.32 25.83 5.66
C MET A 4 -11.49 24.65 6.61
N VAL A 5 -12.72 24.41 7.06
CA VAL A 5 -13.06 23.19 7.78
C VAL A 5 -12.96 22.06 6.77
N MET A 6 -11.92 21.25 6.89
CA MET A 6 -11.70 20.07 6.06
C MET A 6 -12.90 19.13 6.26
N THR A 7 -13.54 18.71 5.18
CA THR A 7 -14.69 17.79 5.30
C THR A 7 -14.22 16.41 5.74
N GLU A 8 -15.08 15.65 6.42
CA GLU A 8 -14.76 14.28 6.86
C GLU A 8 -14.29 13.40 5.69
N ARG A 9 -14.85 13.62 4.49
CA ARG A 9 -14.43 12.90 3.27
C ARG A 9 -13.05 13.30 2.78
N GLN A 10 -12.71 14.59 2.81
CA GLN A 10 -11.34 15.06 2.50
C GLN A 10 -10.33 14.47 3.47
N ARG A 11 -10.70 14.35 4.76
CA ARG A 11 -9.89 13.68 5.77
C ARG A 11 -9.68 12.20 5.44
N ILE A 12 -10.74 11.46 5.16
CA ILE A 12 -10.66 10.04 4.77
C ILE A 12 -9.79 9.85 3.52
N LEU A 13 -9.92 10.72 2.52
CA LEU A 13 -9.10 10.65 1.30
C LEU A 13 -7.61 10.89 1.60
N LEU A 14 -7.30 11.88 2.44
CA LEU A 14 -5.94 12.17 2.88
C LEU A 14 -5.35 10.99 3.67
N GLU A 15 -6.08 10.47 4.65
CA GLU A 15 -5.66 9.35 5.48
C GLU A 15 -5.44 8.08 4.66
N THR A 16 -6.35 7.79 3.72
CA THR A 16 -6.21 6.63 2.82
C THR A 16 -5.01 6.77 1.88
N THR A 17 -4.75 7.98 1.40
CA THR A 17 -3.57 8.27 0.56
C THR A 17 -2.28 8.10 1.36
N ALA A 18 -2.23 8.64 2.58
CA ALA A 18 -1.07 8.48 3.46
C ALA A 18 -0.83 7.01 3.84
N ALA A 19 -1.89 6.23 4.06
CA ALA A 19 -1.79 4.80 4.30
C ALA A 19 -1.21 4.04 3.10
N ARG A 20 -1.65 4.39 1.88
CA ARG A 20 -1.13 3.82 0.62
C ARG A 20 0.35 4.12 0.45
N ASP A 21 0.77 5.36 0.68
CA ASP A 21 2.19 5.75 0.53
C ASP A 21 3.09 5.04 1.55
N LYS A 22 2.62 4.87 2.80
CA LYS A 22 3.31 4.06 3.81
C LYS A 22 3.41 2.59 3.39
N ALA A 23 2.34 2.03 2.81
CA ALA A 23 2.34 0.66 2.30
C ALA A 23 3.34 0.47 1.16
N GLU A 24 3.45 1.44 0.26
CA GLU A 24 4.46 1.43 -0.82
C GLU A 24 5.88 1.53 -0.29
N ALA A 25 6.12 2.41 0.69
CA ALA A 25 7.43 2.52 1.34
C ALA A 25 7.83 1.20 2.01
N LEU A 26 6.89 0.56 2.72
CA LEU A 26 7.09 -0.76 3.32
C LEU A 26 7.41 -1.82 2.27
N LEU A 27 6.66 -1.85 1.15
CA LEU A 27 6.90 -2.79 0.06
C LEU A 27 8.32 -2.66 -0.51
N ARG A 28 8.78 -1.43 -0.75
CA ARG A 28 10.16 -1.17 -1.21
C ARG A 28 11.19 -1.67 -0.20
N GLY A 29 10.97 -1.42 1.09
CA GLY A 29 11.84 -1.92 2.16
C GLY A 29 11.90 -3.45 2.22
N LEU A 30 10.76 -4.13 2.06
CA LEU A 30 10.68 -5.59 2.03
C LEU A 30 11.41 -6.18 0.82
N LEU A 31 11.29 -5.56 -0.35
CA LEU A 31 12.00 -5.99 -1.57
C LEU A 31 13.52 -5.86 -1.42
N ASP A 32 13.98 -4.74 -0.86
CA ASP A 32 15.41 -4.50 -0.60
C ASP A 32 15.97 -5.45 0.48
N ALA A 33 15.21 -5.67 1.55
CA ALA A 33 15.56 -6.65 2.58
C ALA A 33 15.62 -8.07 2.02
N LYS A 34 14.69 -8.45 1.14
CA LYS A 34 14.70 -9.74 0.45
C LYS A 34 15.95 -9.89 -0.41
N ALA A 35 16.27 -8.91 -1.25
CA ALA A 35 17.46 -8.96 -2.10
C ALA A 35 18.74 -9.13 -1.29
N ARG A 36 18.88 -8.40 -0.17
CA ARG A 36 20.02 -8.53 0.74
C ARG A 36 20.07 -9.90 1.42
N SER A 37 18.94 -10.42 1.87
CA SER A 37 18.86 -11.74 2.52
C SER A 37 19.18 -12.86 1.54
N GLU A 38 18.62 -12.84 0.33
CA GLU A 38 18.89 -13.84 -0.70
C GLU A 38 20.37 -13.82 -1.14
N LYS A 39 20.97 -12.63 -1.24
CA LYS A 39 22.42 -12.50 -1.48
C LYS A 39 23.25 -13.14 -0.37
N HIS A 40 22.94 -12.84 0.89
CA HIS A 40 23.69 -13.37 2.03
C HIS A 40 23.54 -14.91 2.17
N LEU A 41 22.34 -15.43 1.90
CA LEU A 41 22.08 -16.87 1.86
C LEU A 41 22.87 -17.56 0.74
N ALA A 42 22.91 -16.97 -0.45
CA ALA A 42 23.70 -17.49 -1.56
C ALA A 42 25.20 -17.49 -1.25
N GLU A 43 25.72 -16.43 -0.64
CA GLU A 43 27.13 -16.32 -0.23
C GLU A 43 27.51 -17.32 0.88
N SER A 44 26.59 -17.62 1.79
CA SER A 44 26.79 -18.59 2.88
C SER A 44 26.47 -20.04 2.49
N GLY A 45 26.02 -20.28 1.26
CA GLY A 45 25.57 -21.61 0.80
C GLY A 45 24.34 -22.12 1.56
N GLN A 46 23.63 -21.25 2.28
CA GLN A 46 22.45 -21.60 3.04
C GLN A 46 21.18 -21.31 2.25
N THR A 47 20.13 -22.09 2.50
CA THR A 47 18.80 -21.84 1.94
C THR A 47 17.86 -21.50 3.08
N ASP A 48 16.96 -20.54 2.87
CA ASP A 48 15.93 -20.18 3.85
C ASP A 48 15.13 -21.44 4.26
N PRO A 49 15.14 -21.83 5.56
CA PRO A 49 14.45 -23.02 6.05
C PRO A 49 12.95 -23.00 5.77
N LEU A 50 12.31 -21.83 5.84
CA LEU A 50 10.89 -21.66 5.58
C LEU A 50 10.58 -21.85 4.09
N LYS A 51 11.43 -21.27 3.23
CA LYS A 51 11.33 -21.43 1.77
C LYS A 51 11.58 -22.88 1.34
N LYS A 52 12.48 -23.60 2.01
CA LYS A 52 12.76 -25.02 1.76
C LYS A 52 11.54 -25.92 2.00
N VAL A 53 10.73 -25.61 3.02
CA VAL A 53 9.58 -26.45 3.40
C VAL A 53 8.29 -26.00 2.70
N THR A 54 8.07 -24.70 2.53
CA THR A 54 6.80 -24.15 2.06
C THR A 54 6.85 -23.61 0.63
N GLY A 55 8.04 -23.54 0.02
CA GLY A 55 8.27 -22.90 -1.28
C GLY A 55 8.27 -21.37 -1.24
N ARG A 56 7.99 -20.73 -0.09
CA ARG A 56 7.97 -19.28 0.09
C ARG A 56 8.68 -18.85 1.37
N SER A 57 9.44 -17.77 1.31
CA SER A 57 10.01 -17.17 2.52
C SER A 57 8.96 -16.37 3.30
N ALA A 58 9.26 -16.05 4.56
CA ALA A 58 8.46 -15.10 5.34
C ALA A 58 8.38 -13.73 4.63
N MET A 59 9.48 -13.32 3.97
CA MET A 59 9.50 -12.08 3.18
C MET A 59 8.60 -12.15 1.95
N ASP A 60 8.53 -13.29 1.24
CA ASP A 60 7.60 -13.47 0.12
C ASP A 60 6.14 -13.31 0.57
N ASN A 61 5.80 -13.88 1.73
CA ASN A 61 4.46 -13.75 2.31
C ASN A 61 4.16 -12.30 2.72
N ALA A 62 5.12 -11.61 3.32
CA ALA A 62 4.99 -10.21 3.69
C ALA A 62 4.78 -9.32 2.45
N ILE A 63 5.60 -9.49 1.42
CA ILE A 63 5.50 -8.77 0.14
C ILE A 63 4.10 -8.98 -0.48
N ALA A 64 3.65 -10.22 -0.59
CA ALA A 64 2.34 -10.55 -1.16
C ALA A 64 1.18 -9.98 -0.33
N SER A 65 1.34 -9.89 1.00
CA SER A 65 0.36 -9.23 1.86
C SER A 65 0.32 -7.73 1.64
N THR A 66 1.47 -7.06 1.59
CA THR A 66 1.57 -5.61 1.38
C THR A 66 1.05 -5.21 0.01
N GLN A 67 1.31 -6.00 -1.04
CA GLN A 67 0.74 -5.78 -2.37
C GLN A 67 -0.80 -5.81 -2.36
N ARG A 68 -1.40 -6.82 -1.71
CA ARG A 68 -2.86 -6.90 -1.55
C ARG A 68 -3.44 -5.71 -0.77
N MET A 69 -2.71 -5.22 0.23
CA MET A 69 -3.09 -4.02 0.98
C MET A 69 -3.09 -2.78 0.09
N ILE A 70 -2.03 -2.58 -0.72
CA ILE A 70 -1.95 -1.47 -1.69
C ILE A 70 -3.11 -1.53 -2.69
N ASP A 71 -3.43 -2.72 -3.22
CA ASP A 71 -4.53 -2.88 -4.16
C ASP A 71 -5.88 -2.51 -3.53
N SER A 72 -6.10 -2.90 -2.27
CA SER A 72 -7.31 -2.54 -1.52
C SER A 72 -7.42 -1.02 -1.32
N LEU A 73 -6.31 -0.37 -0.95
CA LEU A 73 -6.25 1.08 -0.76
C LEU A 73 -6.46 1.83 -2.08
N ASN A 74 -5.87 1.37 -3.18
CA ASN A 74 -6.07 1.96 -4.51
C ASN A 74 -7.55 1.87 -4.94
N ARG A 75 -8.22 0.75 -4.68
CA ARG A 75 -9.66 0.59 -4.95
C ARG A 75 -10.50 1.55 -4.12
N ALA A 76 -10.22 1.68 -2.83
CA ALA A 76 -10.90 2.64 -1.95
C ALA A 76 -10.71 4.09 -2.41
N LEU A 77 -9.48 4.47 -2.79
CA LEU A 77 -9.19 5.80 -3.33
C LEU A 77 -9.93 6.06 -4.65
N ALA A 78 -9.99 5.07 -5.54
CA ALA A 78 -10.72 5.21 -6.81
C ALA A 78 -12.22 5.42 -6.57
N GLN A 79 -12.81 4.70 -5.61
CA GLN A 79 -14.21 4.86 -5.23
C GLN A 79 -14.49 6.24 -4.61
N LEU A 80 -13.63 6.68 -3.68
CA LEU A 80 -13.75 8.00 -3.05
C LEU A 80 -13.65 9.14 -4.07
N LYS A 81 -12.76 9.02 -5.06
CA LYS A 81 -12.58 10.03 -6.13
C LYS A 81 -13.77 10.10 -7.09
N ARG A 82 -14.38 8.95 -7.45
CA ARG A 82 -15.56 8.92 -8.32
C ARG A 82 -16.74 9.66 -7.68
N ASN A 83 -17.03 9.34 -6.42
CA ASN A 83 -18.12 9.99 -5.68
C ASN A 83 -17.91 11.50 -5.51
N LEU A 84 -16.66 11.97 -5.46
CA LEU A 84 -16.33 13.40 -5.43
C LEU A 84 -16.77 14.10 -6.72
N THR A 85 -16.54 13.44 -7.85
CA THR A 85 -16.83 14.00 -9.17
C THR A 85 -18.34 14.11 -9.39
N ASP A 86 -19.10 13.10 -8.97
CA ASP A 86 -20.56 13.07 -9.12
C ASP A 86 -21.25 14.15 -8.27
N GLU A 87 -20.83 14.36 -7.01
CA GLU A 87 -21.38 15.41 -6.14
C GLU A 87 -20.98 16.84 -6.61
N ASP A 88 -19.76 17.03 -7.08
CA ASP A 88 -19.32 18.33 -7.62
C ASP A 88 -20.12 18.72 -8.88
N PHE A 89 -20.55 17.75 -9.70
CA PHE A 89 -21.44 17.98 -10.84
C PHE A 89 -22.89 18.31 -10.41
N GLU A 90 -23.42 17.68 -9.36
CA GLU A 90 -24.76 17.99 -8.84
C GLU A 90 -24.86 19.41 -8.27
N ILE A 91 -23.78 19.92 -7.67
CA ILE A 91 -23.75 21.27 -7.07
C ILE A 91 -23.71 22.39 -8.14
N LEU A 92 -23.13 22.12 -9.31
CA LEU A 92 -22.99 23.09 -10.41
C LEU A 92 -24.15 23.08 -11.42
N GLY A 93 -25.11 22.16 -11.27
CA GLY A 93 -26.24 21.97 -12.19
C GLY A 93 -27.50 22.78 -11.88
N ARG A 94 -27.39 23.97 -11.27
CA ARG A 94 -28.55 24.83 -10.92
C ARG A 94 -28.59 26.14 -11.71
#